data_AF-A0A960BRU5-F1
#
_entry.id   AF-A0A960BRU5-F1
#
_cell.length_a   1.000
_cell.length_b   1.000
_cell.length_c   1.000
_cell.angle_alpha   90.00
_cell.angle_beta   90.00
_cell.angle_gamma   90.00
#
_symmetry.space_group_name_H-M   'P 1'
#
loop_
_entity.id
_entity.type
_entity.pdbx_description
1 polymer ?
#
loop_
_entity_poly.entity_id
_entity_poly.type
_entity_poly.pdbx_seq_one_letter_code
_entity_poly.pdbx_strand_id
1 'polypeptide(L)'
;ISDLADWVSGIDDRSVAPLLEGLQHTLDSFVEIGLGYLSLDRPAGTLSGGEAQRTTRLRHLGSSLTDVTYVFDEPTIGLHPHDIARMNELLLRLRDKGNTVLVVEHKPETIAIADHVVDLGPGAGDDGGTICFEGTFEQLRASDTLTGRHIDDRAHLKDSVREPTGVLPIRNATENNLRNVDVDIPLGVLCVITGVAGSGKSSLIHGSMPTEAGVIVVDQAGIKGSRRSNPATYSGLLDPIRAAFAKANGVKPGLFSPNSAGACPNCNGNGVIYMDLAMMAGVSTICEVCEGKRFQAEVLEYTLNGKDISEVLAMSATEAEAFFADGAVKKPAAHAILTRMVDVGLGYLRLGQPLTTLSGGERQRLKLAIHMAQKGGVYVLDEPTTGLHLADVEHLLALLDRLVDAGKSVIVIEHHQAVMAHADWIIDLGPGAGHDGGRVVFEGTPAALVADRSTLTGEHLARYVAATSRA
;
A
#
# COMPACT_ATOMS: atom_id res chain seq x y z
N ILE A 1 -21.90 -13.23 -8.35
CA ILE A 1 -22.55 -13.74 -7.12
C ILE A 1 -23.90 -13.06 -6.90
N SER A 2 -24.02 -11.74 -7.05
CA SER A 2 -25.29 -11.00 -6.92
C SER A 2 -26.41 -11.62 -7.76
N ASP A 3 -26.17 -11.90 -9.04
CA ASP A 3 -27.17 -12.50 -9.93
C ASP A 3 -27.65 -13.88 -9.44
N LEU A 4 -26.75 -14.63 -8.79
CA LEU A 4 -27.10 -15.91 -8.18
C LEU A 4 -27.93 -15.70 -6.91
N ALA A 5 -27.61 -14.70 -6.09
CA ALA A 5 -28.41 -14.34 -4.91
C ALA A 5 -29.84 -13.97 -5.32
N ASP A 6 -30.00 -13.16 -6.36
CA ASP A 6 -31.31 -12.77 -6.91
C ASP A 6 -32.06 -14.00 -7.44
N TRP A 7 -31.37 -14.88 -8.18
CA TRP A 7 -31.97 -16.10 -8.69
C TRP A 7 -32.42 -17.05 -7.58
N VAL A 8 -31.60 -17.28 -6.54
CA VAL A 8 -31.93 -18.13 -5.40
C VAL A 8 -33.13 -17.58 -4.63
N SER A 9 -33.23 -16.25 -4.48
CA SER A 9 -34.36 -15.60 -3.81
C SER A 9 -35.71 -15.83 -4.52
N GLY A 10 -35.67 -16.11 -5.83
CA GLY A 10 -36.85 -16.41 -6.65
C GLY A 10 -37.32 -17.88 -6.57
N ILE A 11 -36.60 -18.76 -5.87
CA ILE A 11 -36.95 -20.17 -5.75
C ILE A 11 -37.85 -20.39 -4.52
N ASP A 12 -39.13 -20.68 -4.75
CA ASP A 12 -40.07 -21.07 -3.69
C ASP A 12 -40.32 -22.58 -3.74
N ASP A 13 -39.44 -23.35 -3.09
CA ASP A 13 -39.61 -24.79 -2.88
C ASP A 13 -39.49 -25.15 -1.39
N ARG A 14 -40.64 -25.47 -0.79
CA ARG A 14 -40.77 -25.82 0.64
C ARG A 14 -39.99 -27.08 1.04
N SER A 15 -39.66 -27.96 0.10
CA SER A 15 -38.94 -29.20 0.39
C SER A 15 -37.45 -28.98 0.70
N VAL A 16 -36.90 -27.87 0.22
CA VAL A 16 -35.48 -27.48 0.38
C VAL A 16 -35.31 -26.14 1.09
N ALA A 17 -36.36 -25.62 1.73
CA ALA A 17 -36.37 -24.29 2.34
C ALA A 17 -35.18 -24.02 3.29
N PRO A 18 -34.79 -24.92 4.22
CA PRO A 18 -33.61 -24.67 5.07
C PRO A 18 -32.28 -24.54 4.31
N LEU A 19 -32.17 -25.25 3.18
CA LEU A 19 -30.98 -25.19 2.32
C LEU A 19 -30.96 -23.89 1.51
N LEU A 20 -32.12 -23.47 1.00
CA LEU A 20 -32.27 -22.18 0.31
C LEU A 20 -32.00 -21.02 1.26
N GLU A 21 -32.49 -21.06 2.50
CA GLU A 21 -32.20 -20.05 3.53
C GLU A 21 -30.70 -19.95 3.82
N GLY A 22 -30.01 -21.08 4.03
CA GLY A 22 -28.57 -21.09 4.28
C GLY A 22 -27.75 -20.61 3.08
N LEU A 23 -28.15 -20.99 1.86
CA LEU A 23 -27.51 -20.54 0.62
C LEU A 23 -27.71 -19.05 0.40
N GLN A 24 -28.96 -18.57 0.53
CA GLN A 24 -29.31 -17.16 0.41
C GLN A 24 -28.52 -16.33 1.41
N HIS A 25 -28.47 -16.75 2.68
CA HIS A 25 -27.70 -16.05 3.72
C HIS A 25 -26.21 -15.94 3.37
N THR A 26 -25.63 -17.01 2.80
CA THR A 26 -24.22 -17.00 2.36
C THR A 26 -24.01 -16.05 1.19
N LEU A 27 -24.90 -16.08 0.18
CA LEU A 27 -24.80 -15.22 -1.00
C LEU A 27 -25.03 -13.74 -0.64
N ASP A 28 -26.01 -13.44 0.19
CA ASP A 28 -26.27 -12.09 0.71
C ASP A 28 -25.05 -11.57 1.46
N SER A 29 -24.42 -12.41 2.30
CA SER A 29 -23.20 -12.05 3.00
C SER A 29 -22.06 -11.68 2.03
N PHE A 30 -21.94 -12.33 0.86
CA PHE A 30 -20.95 -11.96 -0.17
C PHE A 30 -21.27 -10.59 -0.78
N VAL A 31 -22.55 -10.32 -1.02
CA VAL A 31 -23.01 -9.03 -1.59
C VAL A 31 -22.80 -7.91 -0.59
N GLU A 32 -23.14 -8.11 0.68
CA GLU A 32 -23.01 -7.14 1.77
C GLU A 32 -21.56 -6.67 1.95
N ILE A 33 -20.59 -7.58 1.88
CA ILE A 33 -19.16 -7.23 1.99
C ILE A 33 -18.54 -6.72 0.66
N GLY A 34 -19.37 -6.43 -0.34
CA GLY A 34 -18.92 -5.86 -1.61
C GLY A 34 -18.22 -6.85 -2.54
N LEU A 35 -18.44 -8.16 -2.37
CA LEU A 35 -17.90 -9.21 -3.26
C LEU A 35 -18.96 -9.81 -4.21
N GLY A 36 -20.15 -9.21 -4.29
CA GLY A 36 -21.23 -9.68 -5.15
C GLY A 36 -20.85 -9.80 -6.63
N TYR A 37 -19.88 -9.00 -7.09
CA TYR A 37 -19.41 -9.00 -8.48
C TYR A 37 -18.51 -10.20 -8.84
N LEU A 38 -18.00 -10.95 -7.87
CA LEU A 38 -17.14 -12.10 -8.14
C LEU A 38 -17.92 -13.22 -8.85
N SER A 39 -17.23 -13.96 -9.71
CA SER A 39 -17.71 -15.24 -10.22
C SER A 39 -17.28 -16.36 -9.26
N LEU A 40 -18.13 -17.37 -9.06
CA LEU A 40 -17.85 -18.47 -8.12
C LEU A 40 -16.72 -19.39 -8.61
N ASP A 41 -16.43 -19.38 -9.90
CA ASP A 41 -15.34 -20.11 -10.54
C ASP A 41 -14.02 -19.33 -10.58
N ARG A 42 -13.99 -18.08 -10.07
CA ARG A 42 -12.77 -17.26 -10.04
C ARG A 42 -11.70 -17.95 -9.18
N PRO A 43 -10.50 -18.24 -9.71
CA PRO A 43 -9.45 -18.87 -8.94
C PRO A 43 -9.03 -18.02 -7.73
N ALA A 44 -8.93 -18.62 -6.54
CA ALA A 44 -8.58 -17.88 -5.32
C ALA A 44 -7.24 -17.14 -5.40
N GLY A 45 -6.29 -17.64 -6.21
CA GLY A 45 -4.98 -17.01 -6.43
C GLY A 45 -5.02 -15.75 -7.30
N THR A 46 -6.15 -15.42 -7.93
CA THR A 46 -6.31 -14.19 -8.75
C THR A 46 -7.11 -13.11 -8.03
N LEU A 47 -7.48 -13.33 -6.77
CA LEU A 47 -8.08 -12.31 -5.91
C LEU A 47 -7.00 -11.32 -5.47
N SER A 48 -7.35 -10.03 -5.46
CA SER A 48 -6.56 -9.01 -4.78
C SER A 48 -6.48 -9.31 -3.28
N GLY A 49 -5.48 -8.72 -2.59
CA GLY A 49 -5.31 -8.91 -1.15
C GLY A 49 -6.60 -8.62 -0.36
N GLY A 50 -7.27 -7.50 -0.66
CA GLY A 50 -8.55 -7.14 -0.05
C GLY A 50 -9.69 -8.11 -0.37
N GLU A 51 -9.82 -8.57 -1.62
CA GLU A 51 -10.84 -9.57 -2.01
C GLU A 51 -10.63 -10.90 -1.28
N ALA A 52 -9.38 -11.38 -1.22
CA ALA A 52 -9.03 -12.62 -0.53
C ALA A 52 -9.34 -12.52 0.97
N GLN A 53 -8.94 -11.41 1.60
CA GLN A 53 -9.20 -11.16 3.01
C GLN A 53 -10.70 -11.13 3.30
N ARG A 54 -11.50 -10.41 2.50
CA ARG A 54 -12.96 -10.36 2.62
C ARG A 54 -13.61 -11.74 2.43
N THR A 55 -13.10 -12.55 1.49
CA THR A 55 -13.60 -13.92 1.28
C THR A 55 -13.36 -14.81 2.50
N THR A 56 -12.23 -14.67 3.20
CA THR A 56 -11.99 -15.40 4.46
C THR A 56 -12.97 -14.97 5.57
N ARG A 57 -13.37 -13.70 5.62
CA ARG A 57 -14.30 -13.15 6.63
C ARG A 57 -15.71 -13.74 6.56
N LEU A 58 -16.20 -14.05 5.35
CA LEU A 58 -17.50 -14.71 5.14
C LEU A 58 -17.69 -15.96 5.97
N ARG A 59 -16.62 -16.75 6.12
CA ARG A 59 -16.65 -17.99 6.90
C ARG A 59 -16.98 -17.76 8.37
N HIS A 60 -16.73 -16.55 8.87
CA HIS A 60 -16.99 -16.15 10.24
C HIS A 60 -18.35 -15.46 10.40
N LEU A 61 -18.83 -14.72 9.40
CA LEU A 61 -20.11 -14.00 9.45
C LEU A 61 -21.32 -14.93 9.56
N GLY A 62 -21.28 -16.04 8.82
CA GLY A 62 -22.32 -17.08 8.85
C GLY A 62 -22.19 -18.06 10.02
N SER A 63 -21.17 -17.89 10.88
CA SER A 63 -20.98 -18.74 12.05
C SER A 63 -21.76 -18.18 13.25
N SER A 64 -22.36 -19.06 14.05
CA SER A 64 -23.02 -18.70 15.32
C SER A 64 -22.00 -18.44 16.45
N LEU A 65 -20.77 -18.04 16.10
CA LEU A 65 -19.70 -17.83 17.07
C LEU A 65 -19.99 -16.56 17.88
N THR A 66 -19.98 -16.73 19.19
CA THR A 66 -20.05 -15.69 20.23
C THR A 66 -18.87 -15.91 21.16
N ASP A 67 -18.47 -14.90 21.93
CA ASP A 67 -17.28 -14.94 22.80
C ASP A 67 -15.94 -15.16 22.04
N VAL A 68 -15.88 -14.75 20.77
CA VAL A 68 -14.65 -14.78 19.97
C VAL A 68 -14.03 -13.40 19.87
N THR A 69 -12.69 -13.33 19.87
CA THR A 69 -11.95 -12.12 19.52
C THR A 69 -11.54 -12.18 18.06
N TYR A 70 -12.12 -11.31 17.25
CA TYR A 70 -11.72 -11.10 15.86
C TYR A 70 -10.62 -10.04 15.80
N VAL A 71 -9.53 -10.33 15.10
CA VAL A 71 -8.46 -9.37 14.82
C VAL A 71 -8.43 -9.09 13.33
N PHE A 72 -8.69 -7.85 12.96
CA PHE A 72 -8.67 -7.36 11.59
C PHE A 72 -7.46 -6.45 11.38
N ASP A 73 -6.69 -6.76 10.35
CA ASP A 73 -5.58 -5.94 9.88
C ASP A 73 -6.05 -5.14 8.66
N GLU A 74 -6.19 -3.81 8.82
CA GLU A 74 -6.64 -2.83 7.84
C GLU A 74 -7.79 -3.31 6.92
N PRO A 75 -9.00 -3.55 7.47
CA PRO A 75 -10.05 -4.23 6.72
C PRO A 75 -10.64 -3.47 5.53
N THR A 76 -10.32 -2.19 5.42
CA THR A 76 -10.80 -1.24 4.41
C THR A 76 -9.80 -0.98 3.28
N ILE A 77 -8.64 -1.67 3.27
CA ILE A 77 -7.66 -1.57 2.18
C ILE A 77 -8.36 -1.80 0.82
N GLY A 78 -8.09 -0.89 -0.12
CA GLY A 78 -8.61 -0.95 -1.49
C GLY A 78 -10.14 -0.81 -1.60
N LEU A 79 -10.83 -0.39 -0.54
CA LEU A 79 -12.26 -0.12 -0.59
C LEU A 79 -12.54 1.30 -1.06
N HIS A 80 -13.53 1.43 -1.94
CA HIS A 80 -14.11 2.72 -2.27
C HIS A 80 -14.84 3.28 -1.04
N PRO A 81 -14.90 4.62 -0.83
CA PRO A 81 -15.60 5.22 0.31
C PRO A 81 -17.04 4.75 0.53
N HIS A 82 -17.75 4.38 -0.55
CA HIS A 82 -19.06 3.74 -0.48
C HIS A 82 -19.05 2.38 0.24
N ASP A 83 -18.04 1.55 -0.03
CA ASP A 83 -17.91 0.20 0.53
C ASP A 83 -17.35 0.21 1.96
N ILE A 84 -16.62 1.27 2.36
CA ILE A 84 -16.16 1.45 3.74
C ILE A 84 -17.34 1.50 4.71
N ALA A 85 -18.42 2.21 4.35
CA ALA A 85 -19.62 2.28 5.18
C ALA A 85 -20.22 0.89 5.47
N ARG A 86 -20.26 0.02 4.45
CA ARG A 86 -20.73 -1.38 4.60
C ARG A 86 -19.80 -2.21 5.47
N MET A 87 -18.48 -2.02 5.35
CA MET A 87 -17.50 -2.67 6.22
C MET A 87 -17.69 -2.23 7.68
N ASN A 88 -17.96 -0.95 7.92
CA ASN A 88 -18.18 -0.43 9.26
C ASN A 88 -19.44 -1.02 9.91
N GLU A 89 -20.54 -1.11 9.17
CA GLU A 89 -21.74 -1.83 9.64
C GLU A 89 -21.45 -3.28 9.98
N LEU A 90 -20.64 -3.97 9.19
CA LEU A 90 -20.24 -5.35 9.44
C LEU A 90 -19.49 -5.50 10.77
N LEU A 91 -18.51 -4.63 11.02
CA LEU A 91 -17.70 -4.63 12.25
C LEU A 91 -18.60 -4.42 13.47
N LEU A 92 -19.55 -3.48 13.38
CA LEU A 92 -20.54 -3.21 14.43
C LEU A 92 -21.44 -4.43 14.67
N ARG A 93 -21.96 -5.07 13.61
CA ARG A 93 -22.78 -6.29 13.74
C ARG A 93 -22.01 -7.43 14.40
N LEU A 94 -20.73 -7.61 14.08
CA LEU A 94 -19.89 -8.63 14.70
C LEU A 94 -19.73 -8.38 16.19
N ARG A 95 -19.47 -7.12 16.59
CA ARG A 95 -19.42 -6.70 18.00
C ARG A 95 -20.75 -6.95 18.70
N ASP A 96 -21.85 -6.50 18.11
CA ASP A 96 -23.21 -6.55 18.71
C ASP A 96 -23.74 -7.98 18.87
N LYS A 97 -23.17 -8.95 18.15
CA LYS A 97 -23.39 -10.39 18.38
C LYS A 97 -22.75 -10.92 19.68
N GLY A 98 -21.99 -10.11 20.42
CA GLY A 98 -21.29 -10.52 21.63
C GLY A 98 -19.86 -10.98 21.39
N ASN A 99 -19.17 -10.38 20.40
CA ASN A 99 -17.77 -10.66 20.11
C ASN A 99 -16.89 -9.44 20.42
N THR A 100 -15.60 -9.67 20.64
CA THR A 100 -14.60 -8.60 20.67
C THR A 100 -14.05 -8.41 19.26
N VAL A 101 -14.02 -7.18 18.77
CA VAL A 101 -13.52 -6.83 17.43
C VAL A 101 -12.35 -5.87 17.57
N LEU A 102 -11.14 -6.37 17.35
CA LEU A 102 -9.90 -5.59 17.31
C LEU A 102 -9.59 -5.24 15.86
N VAL A 103 -9.40 -3.95 15.56
CA VAL A 103 -9.15 -3.48 14.19
C VAL A 103 -7.91 -2.59 14.19
N VAL A 104 -6.94 -2.91 13.34
CA VAL A 104 -5.84 -2.01 12.98
C VAL A 104 -6.30 -1.20 11.77
N GLU A 105 -6.28 0.12 11.86
CA GLU A 105 -6.82 1.03 10.84
C GLU A 105 -6.22 2.43 10.90
N HIS A 106 -6.32 3.13 9.77
CA HIS A 106 -5.86 4.48 9.49
C HIS A 106 -6.97 5.38 8.92
N LYS A 107 -8.09 4.82 8.44
CA LYS A 107 -9.21 5.59 7.86
C LYS A 107 -10.04 6.26 8.96
N PRO A 108 -10.28 7.59 8.91
CA PRO A 108 -11.05 8.29 9.93
C PRO A 108 -12.47 7.74 10.08
N GLU A 109 -13.11 7.31 8.99
CA GLU A 109 -14.47 6.77 8.99
C GLU A 109 -14.60 5.49 9.82
N THR A 110 -13.58 4.63 9.79
CA THR A 110 -13.55 3.39 10.58
C THR A 110 -13.16 3.65 12.02
N ILE A 111 -12.19 4.53 12.26
CA ILE A 111 -11.78 4.91 13.62
C ILE A 111 -12.96 5.58 14.36
N ALA A 112 -13.78 6.37 13.66
CA ALA A 112 -14.92 7.08 14.23
C ALA A 112 -16.02 6.17 14.82
N ILE A 113 -16.15 4.92 14.35
CA ILE A 113 -17.13 3.97 14.87
C ILE A 113 -16.61 3.15 16.05
N ALA A 114 -15.34 3.29 16.42
CA ALA A 114 -14.73 2.52 17.48
C ALA A 114 -15.25 2.94 18.86
N ASP A 115 -15.61 1.95 19.69
CA ASP A 115 -15.97 2.20 21.09
C ASP A 115 -14.76 2.61 21.93
N HIS A 116 -13.58 2.12 21.54
CA HIS A 116 -12.31 2.35 22.21
C HIS A 116 -11.18 2.40 21.18
N VAL A 117 -10.32 3.41 21.28
CA VAL A 117 -9.20 3.64 20.38
C VAL A 117 -7.91 3.62 21.17
N VAL A 118 -6.91 2.91 20.64
CA VAL A 118 -5.54 2.89 21.13
C VAL A 118 -4.64 3.43 20.02
N ASP A 119 -3.94 4.52 20.30
CA ASP A 119 -3.01 5.15 19.36
C ASP A 119 -1.57 4.73 19.69
N LEU A 120 -0.84 4.24 18.69
CA LEU A 120 0.55 3.81 18.82
C LEU A 120 1.48 4.81 18.14
N GLY A 121 2.61 5.12 18.77
CA GLY A 121 3.59 6.06 18.22
C GLY A 121 4.76 6.30 19.17
N PRO A 122 5.34 7.52 19.19
CA PRO A 122 4.98 8.70 18.37
C PRO A 122 5.44 8.64 16.90
N GLY A 123 6.35 7.72 16.56
CA GLY A 123 6.85 7.50 15.20
C GLY A 123 6.83 6.03 14.76
N ALA A 124 7.61 5.71 13.74
CA ALA A 124 7.77 4.36 13.22
C ALA A 124 9.15 3.77 13.58
N GLY A 125 9.29 2.45 13.50
CA GLY A 125 10.55 1.77 13.82
C GLY A 125 10.94 1.95 15.29
N ASP A 126 12.18 2.38 15.53
CA ASP A 126 12.71 2.57 16.89
C ASP A 126 12.06 3.74 17.64
N ASP A 127 11.43 4.67 16.92
CA ASP A 127 10.69 5.82 17.48
C ASP A 127 9.20 5.50 17.76
N GLY A 128 8.79 4.24 17.57
CA GLY A 128 7.42 3.77 17.76
C GLY A 128 7.22 2.86 18.99
N GLY A 129 6.13 2.08 18.96
CA GLY A 129 5.88 1.02 19.94
C GLY A 129 5.42 1.48 21.33
N THR A 130 5.06 2.76 21.49
CA THR A 130 4.51 3.30 22.74
C THR A 130 3.02 3.60 22.55
N ILE A 131 2.22 3.36 23.60
CA ILE A 131 0.81 3.81 23.63
C ILE A 131 0.81 5.33 23.87
N CYS A 132 0.43 6.08 22.84
CA CYS A 132 0.34 7.54 22.89
C CYS A 132 -1.01 8.03 23.41
N PHE A 133 -2.07 7.26 23.18
CA PHE A 133 -3.43 7.59 23.62
C PHE A 133 -4.26 6.33 23.81
N GLU A 134 -5.19 6.40 24.76
CA GLU A 134 -6.22 5.38 24.99
C GLU A 134 -7.53 6.07 25.42
N GLY A 135 -8.64 5.78 24.71
CA GLY A 135 -9.94 6.37 25.03
C GLY A 135 -10.92 6.35 23.87
N THR A 136 -11.90 7.26 23.89
CA THR A 136 -12.92 7.37 22.82
C THR A 136 -12.41 8.14 21.60
N PHE A 137 -13.09 8.01 20.45
CA PHE A 137 -12.79 8.78 19.24
C PHE A 137 -12.77 10.29 19.48
N GLU A 138 -13.76 10.84 20.18
CA GLU A 138 -13.81 12.29 20.46
C GLU A 138 -12.65 12.76 21.34
N GLN A 139 -12.19 11.91 22.26
CA GLN A 139 -11.01 12.21 23.07
C GLN A 139 -9.71 12.12 22.24
N LEU A 140 -9.61 11.16 21.31
CA LEU A 140 -8.47 11.07 20.39
C LEU A 140 -8.41 12.32 19.51
N ARG A 141 -9.54 12.71 18.93
CA ARG A 141 -9.69 13.88 18.08
C ARG A 141 -9.27 15.18 18.77
N ALA A 142 -9.51 15.28 20.08
CA ALA A 142 -9.08 16.43 20.88
C ALA A 142 -7.66 16.31 21.45
N SER A 143 -6.95 15.22 21.18
CA SER A 143 -5.62 14.95 21.74
C SER A 143 -4.50 15.55 20.89
N ASP A 144 -3.33 15.74 21.52
CA ASP A 144 -2.12 16.21 20.85
C ASP A 144 -1.30 15.06 20.21
N THR A 145 -1.89 13.88 20.02
CA THR A 145 -1.18 12.80 19.31
C THR A 145 -1.08 13.10 17.83
N LEU A 146 -0.21 12.37 17.12
CA LEU A 146 -0.08 12.52 15.68
C LEU A 146 -1.41 12.24 14.99
N THR A 147 -2.08 11.15 15.36
CA THR A 147 -3.40 10.77 14.84
C THR A 147 -4.45 11.81 15.18
N GLY A 148 -4.53 12.27 16.43
CA GLY A 148 -5.49 13.30 16.87
C GLY A 148 -5.39 14.59 16.05
N ARG A 149 -4.17 15.07 15.78
CA ARG A 149 -3.94 16.28 14.96
C ARG A 149 -4.37 16.14 13.50
N HIS A 150 -4.28 14.94 12.91
CA HIS A 150 -4.49 14.71 11.48
C HIS A 150 -5.81 14.00 11.14
N ILE A 151 -6.62 13.62 12.15
CA ILE A 151 -7.88 12.85 11.94
C ILE A 151 -8.90 13.61 11.08
N ASP A 152 -8.87 14.94 11.18
CA ASP A 152 -9.74 15.86 10.45
C ASP A 152 -9.08 16.43 9.18
N ASP A 153 -7.86 16.01 8.84
CA ASP A 153 -7.18 16.53 7.66
C ASP A 153 -7.94 16.17 6.39
N ARG A 154 -8.17 17.18 5.56
CA ARG A 154 -8.83 17.01 4.26
C ARG A 154 -8.03 17.75 3.21
N ALA A 155 -7.76 17.08 2.10
CA ALA A 155 -7.20 17.76 0.94
C ALA A 155 -8.24 18.69 0.32
N HIS A 156 -7.75 19.82 -0.18
CA HIS A 156 -8.55 20.78 -0.93
C HIS A 156 -8.42 20.53 -2.43
N LEU A 157 -9.43 20.97 -3.19
CA LEU A 157 -9.29 21.05 -4.63
C LEU A 157 -8.24 22.10 -4.98
N LYS A 158 -7.41 21.80 -6.00
CA LYS A 158 -6.46 22.77 -6.56
C LYS A 158 -7.20 23.96 -7.17
N ASP A 159 -6.67 25.18 -6.95
CA ASP A 159 -7.18 26.40 -7.59
C ASP A 159 -7.01 26.36 -9.11
N SER A 160 -5.92 25.74 -9.58
CA SER A 160 -5.61 25.54 -10.99
C SER A 160 -4.91 24.20 -11.18
N VAL A 161 -5.25 23.49 -12.26
CA VAL A 161 -4.61 22.23 -12.66
C VAL A 161 -3.56 22.48 -13.73
N ARG A 162 -2.57 21.59 -13.84
CA ARG A 162 -1.55 21.63 -14.90
C ARG A 162 -2.14 21.34 -16.27
N GLU A 163 -1.59 21.96 -17.32
CA GLU A 163 -1.98 21.65 -18.70
C GLU A 163 -1.25 20.39 -19.21
N PRO A 164 -1.98 19.41 -19.80
CA PRO A 164 -1.36 18.22 -20.37
C PRO A 164 -0.37 18.55 -21.50
N THR A 165 0.80 17.90 -21.49
CA THR A 165 1.83 18.05 -22.54
C THR A 165 1.72 16.99 -23.64
N GLY A 166 0.82 16.01 -23.48
CA GLY A 166 0.61 14.91 -24.42
C GLY A 166 -0.48 13.96 -23.92
N VAL A 167 -0.68 12.85 -24.64
CA VAL A 167 -1.65 11.80 -24.28
C VAL A 167 -1.07 10.42 -24.51
N LEU A 168 -1.46 9.47 -23.65
CA LEU A 168 -1.24 8.04 -23.83
C LEU A 168 -2.58 7.39 -24.20
N PRO A 169 -2.78 7.02 -25.47
CA PRO A 169 -4.03 6.44 -25.92
C PRO A 169 -4.13 4.97 -25.52
N ILE A 170 -5.22 4.60 -24.85
CA ILE A 170 -5.67 3.23 -24.70
C ILE A 170 -6.85 3.05 -25.66
N ARG A 171 -6.83 1.99 -26.47
CA ARG A 171 -7.85 1.72 -27.48
C ARG A 171 -8.33 0.28 -27.45
N ASN A 172 -9.62 0.09 -27.68
CA ASN A 172 -10.30 -1.21 -27.73
C ASN A 172 -10.00 -2.10 -26.51
N ALA A 173 -9.91 -1.51 -25.32
CA ALA A 173 -9.62 -2.25 -24.10
C ALA A 173 -10.81 -3.16 -23.75
N THR A 174 -10.58 -4.47 -23.75
CA THR A 174 -11.60 -5.53 -23.63
C THR A 174 -11.23 -6.59 -22.59
N GLU A 175 -10.17 -6.36 -21.81
CA GLU A 175 -9.73 -7.31 -20.80
C GLU A 175 -10.73 -7.43 -19.64
N ASN A 176 -11.01 -8.66 -19.22
CA ASN A 176 -11.95 -9.00 -18.15
C ASN A 176 -13.34 -8.39 -18.37
N ASN A 177 -13.73 -7.39 -17.57
CA ASN A 177 -15.04 -6.75 -17.64
C ASN A 177 -15.05 -5.44 -18.44
N LEU A 178 -13.93 -5.02 -19.05
CA LEU A 178 -13.87 -3.81 -19.86
C LEU A 178 -14.73 -3.93 -21.12
N ARG A 179 -15.53 -2.89 -21.40
CA ARG A 179 -16.53 -2.89 -22.48
C ARG A 179 -16.07 -2.06 -23.67
N ASN A 180 -15.02 -2.53 -24.36
CA ASN A 180 -14.40 -1.85 -25.51
C ASN A 180 -14.08 -0.38 -25.20
N VAL A 181 -13.27 -0.18 -24.16
CA VAL A 181 -12.95 1.16 -23.65
C VAL A 181 -11.86 1.80 -24.52
N ASP A 182 -12.15 3.01 -24.99
CA ASP A 182 -11.20 3.94 -25.57
C ASP A 182 -11.04 5.12 -24.61
N VAL A 183 -9.81 5.44 -24.21
CA VAL A 183 -9.52 6.56 -23.31
C VAL A 183 -8.15 7.15 -23.59
N ASP A 184 -8.02 8.47 -23.46
CA ASP A 184 -6.76 9.19 -23.60
C ASP A 184 -6.26 9.65 -22.22
N ILE A 185 -5.20 9.01 -21.72
CA ILE A 185 -4.63 9.39 -20.44
C ILE A 185 -3.73 10.62 -20.65
N PRO A 186 -4.00 11.78 -20.03
CA PRO A 186 -3.16 12.95 -20.19
C PRO A 186 -1.76 12.74 -19.57
N LEU A 187 -0.74 13.22 -20.28
CA LEU A 187 0.67 13.16 -19.89
C LEU A 187 1.17 14.53 -19.43
N GLY A 188 2.24 14.53 -18.64
CA GLY A 188 2.84 15.73 -18.03
C GLY A 188 2.06 16.25 -16.81
N VAL A 189 1.12 15.47 -16.29
CA VAL A 189 0.23 15.83 -15.19
C VAL A 189 0.07 14.66 -14.21
N LEU A 190 -0.57 14.92 -13.06
CA LEU A 190 -1.07 13.89 -12.16
C LEU A 190 -2.48 13.43 -12.60
N CYS A 191 -2.56 12.26 -13.22
CA CYS A 191 -3.82 11.63 -13.60
C CYS A 191 -4.21 10.55 -12.59
N VAL A 192 -5.43 10.61 -12.05
CA VAL A 192 -5.97 9.59 -11.14
C VAL A 192 -7.01 8.74 -11.85
N ILE A 193 -6.90 7.43 -11.70
CA ILE A 193 -7.84 6.44 -12.21
C ILE A 193 -8.58 5.85 -11.02
N THR A 194 -9.89 6.04 -10.99
CA THR A 194 -10.71 5.71 -9.83
C THR A 194 -12.01 5.00 -10.23
N GLY A 195 -12.90 4.81 -9.26
CA GLY A 195 -14.15 4.06 -9.38
C GLY A 195 -14.21 2.87 -8.41
N VAL A 196 -15.38 2.28 -8.22
CA VAL A 196 -15.63 1.23 -7.21
C VAL A 196 -14.73 -0.03 -7.35
N ALA A 197 -14.59 -0.81 -6.29
CA ALA A 197 -13.83 -2.07 -6.35
C ALA A 197 -14.44 -3.00 -7.42
N GLY A 198 -13.60 -3.57 -8.30
CA GLY A 198 -14.07 -4.39 -9.42
C GLY A 198 -14.60 -3.61 -10.64
N SER A 199 -14.49 -2.28 -10.69
CA SER A 199 -14.93 -1.48 -11.85
C SER A 199 -14.09 -1.67 -13.11
N GLY A 200 -12.90 -2.25 -13.01
CA GLY A 200 -11.99 -2.54 -14.14
C GLY A 200 -10.70 -1.71 -14.18
N LYS A 201 -10.40 -0.88 -13.16
CA LYS A 201 -9.19 -0.03 -13.11
C LYS A 201 -7.88 -0.78 -13.39
N SER A 202 -7.64 -1.88 -12.66
CA SER A 202 -6.43 -2.69 -12.82
C SER A 202 -6.36 -3.34 -14.21
N SER A 203 -7.51 -3.76 -14.78
CA SER A 203 -7.57 -4.31 -16.14
C SER A 203 -7.30 -3.25 -17.21
N LEU A 204 -7.74 -2.01 -16.98
CA LEU A 204 -7.45 -0.91 -17.90
C LEU A 204 -5.95 -0.62 -17.93
N ILE A 205 -5.32 -0.55 -16.76
CA ILE A 205 -3.92 -0.11 -16.66
C ILE A 205 -2.93 -1.24 -16.88
N HIS A 206 -3.02 -2.33 -16.12
CA HIS A 206 -2.06 -3.42 -16.26
C HIS A 206 -2.30 -4.26 -17.51
N GLY A 207 -3.55 -4.32 -17.98
CA GLY A 207 -3.97 -5.16 -19.09
C GLY A 207 -3.95 -4.48 -20.47
N SER A 208 -4.27 -3.18 -20.52
CA SER A 208 -4.54 -2.48 -21.78
C SER A 208 -3.58 -1.33 -22.09
N MET A 209 -2.54 -1.10 -21.27
CA MET A 209 -1.53 -0.08 -21.57
C MET A 209 -0.61 -0.51 -22.73
N PRO A 210 -0.24 0.41 -23.64
CA PRO A 210 0.72 0.14 -24.69
C PRO A 210 2.11 -0.25 -24.14
N THR A 211 2.65 -1.37 -24.61
CA THR A 211 3.95 -1.91 -24.14
C THR A 211 5.14 -1.00 -24.48
N GLU A 212 5.03 -0.25 -25.56
CA GLU A 212 6.05 0.62 -26.13
C GLU A 212 6.16 1.97 -25.41
N ALA A 213 5.23 2.29 -24.51
CA ALA A 213 5.16 3.58 -23.82
C ALA A 213 6.21 3.74 -22.70
N GLY A 214 7.04 2.72 -22.42
CA GLY A 214 8.11 2.80 -21.43
C GLY A 214 7.60 3.09 -20.02
N VAL A 215 6.41 2.58 -19.69
CA VAL A 215 5.73 2.83 -18.41
C VAL A 215 6.42 2.07 -17.28
N ILE A 216 6.66 2.78 -16.18
CA ILE A 216 7.19 2.21 -14.95
C ILE A 216 6.01 1.96 -14.02
N VAL A 217 5.67 0.69 -13.83
CA VAL A 217 4.59 0.27 -12.92
C VAL A 217 5.17 -0.02 -11.53
N VAL A 218 4.60 0.62 -10.51
CA VAL A 218 4.95 0.47 -9.11
C VAL A 218 3.74 -0.05 -8.33
N ASP A 219 3.67 -1.37 -8.24
CA ASP A 219 2.62 -2.11 -7.54
C ASP A 219 3.09 -2.65 -6.17
N GLN A 220 2.15 -3.21 -5.41
CA GLN A 220 2.41 -3.87 -4.13
C GLN A 220 2.85 -5.34 -4.28
N ALA A 221 2.98 -5.85 -5.50
CA ALA A 221 3.41 -7.22 -5.73
C ALA A 221 4.75 -7.50 -5.04
N GLY A 222 4.94 -8.74 -4.59
CA GLY A 222 6.15 -9.16 -3.91
C GLY A 222 7.41 -8.73 -4.67
N ILE A 223 8.36 -8.12 -3.97
CA ILE A 223 9.65 -7.80 -4.56
C ILE A 223 10.33 -9.12 -4.96
N LYS A 224 10.78 -9.24 -6.22
CA LYS A 224 11.64 -10.35 -6.63
C LYS A 224 12.95 -10.26 -5.84
N GLY A 225 13.10 -11.13 -4.85
CA GLY A 225 14.26 -11.18 -3.98
C GLY A 225 14.34 -12.51 -3.25
N SER A 226 15.56 -12.94 -2.92
CA SER A 226 15.76 -14.06 -1.99
C SER A 226 15.59 -13.61 -0.54
N ARG A 227 15.55 -14.57 0.41
CA ARG A 227 15.58 -14.29 1.86
C ARG A 227 16.80 -13.50 2.33
N ARG A 228 17.85 -13.36 1.50
CA ARG A 228 19.04 -12.54 1.78
C ARG A 228 18.89 -11.09 1.36
N SER A 229 17.83 -10.76 0.63
CA SER A 229 17.60 -9.42 0.12
C SER A 229 17.19 -8.51 1.25
N ASN A 230 17.67 -7.28 1.18
CA ASN A 230 17.40 -6.19 2.10
C ASN A 230 17.35 -4.86 1.30
N PRO A 231 16.86 -3.76 1.90
CA PRO A 231 16.79 -2.46 1.22
C PRO A 231 18.10 -2.03 0.56
N ALA A 232 19.26 -2.25 1.19
CA ALA A 232 20.55 -1.88 0.62
C ALA A 232 20.91 -2.67 -0.64
N THR A 233 20.69 -3.99 -0.63
CA THR A 233 20.94 -4.84 -1.81
C THR A 233 19.96 -4.58 -2.94
N TYR A 234 18.69 -4.33 -2.62
CA TYR A 234 17.64 -4.18 -3.62
C TYR A 234 17.70 -2.82 -4.32
N SER A 235 18.03 -1.77 -3.58
CA SER A 235 18.18 -0.41 -4.13
C SER A 235 19.49 -0.17 -4.88
N GLY A 236 20.43 -1.12 -4.84
CA GLY A 236 21.80 -0.92 -5.33
C GLY A 236 22.68 -0.08 -4.40
N LEU A 237 22.18 0.35 -3.24
CA LEU A 237 22.93 1.11 -2.24
C LEU A 237 24.12 0.34 -1.65
N LEU A 238 24.07 -0.99 -1.62
CA LEU A 238 25.16 -1.79 -1.06
C LEU A 238 26.48 -1.59 -1.84
N ASP A 239 26.43 -1.40 -3.15
CA ASP A 239 27.65 -1.27 -3.96
C ASP A 239 28.49 -0.02 -3.65
N PRO A 240 27.93 1.21 -3.57
CA PRO A 240 28.70 2.37 -3.14
C PRO A 240 29.17 2.26 -1.69
N ILE A 241 28.43 1.60 -0.79
CA ILE A 241 28.88 1.32 0.59
C ILE A 241 30.10 0.40 0.58
N ARG A 242 30.04 -0.72 -0.15
CA ARG A 242 31.14 -1.68 -0.27
C ARG A 242 32.40 -1.03 -0.86
N ALA A 243 32.22 -0.18 -1.86
CA ALA A 243 33.32 0.58 -2.46
C ALA A 243 33.94 1.58 -1.47
N ALA A 244 33.15 2.16 -0.56
CA ALA A 244 33.64 3.04 0.49
C ALA A 244 34.53 2.28 1.49
N PHE A 245 34.04 1.16 2.02
CA PHE A 245 34.78 0.31 2.96
C PHE A 245 36.07 -0.24 2.34
N ALA A 246 35.99 -0.74 1.10
CA ALA A 246 37.15 -1.24 0.36
C ALA A 246 38.25 -0.20 0.20
N LYS A 247 37.87 1.04 -0.16
CA LYS A 247 38.83 2.15 -0.31
C LYS A 247 39.45 2.56 1.02
N ALA A 248 38.66 2.62 2.10
CA ALA A 248 39.15 3.03 3.41
C ALA A 248 40.14 2.01 4.02
N ASN A 249 39.94 0.72 3.74
CA ASN A 249 40.70 -0.36 4.37
C ASN A 249 41.73 -1.03 3.45
N GLY A 250 41.80 -0.64 2.16
CA GLY A 250 42.74 -1.23 1.20
C GLY A 250 42.44 -2.67 0.82
N VAL A 251 41.18 -3.11 0.92
CA VAL A 251 40.76 -4.50 0.65
C VAL A 251 39.72 -4.58 -0.47
N LYS A 252 39.36 -5.80 -0.90
CA LYS A 252 38.41 -6.01 -2.01
C LYS A 252 36.97 -5.72 -1.56
N PRO A 253 36.13 -5.05 -2.39
CA PRO A 253 34.70 -4.83 -2.09
C PRO A 253 33.89 -6.11 -1.88
N GLY A 254 34.35 -7.24 -2.40
CA GLY A 254 33.73 -8.56 -2.23
C GLY A 254 33.60 -9.03 -0.77
N LEU A 255 34.45 -8.53 0.13
CA LEU A 255 34.39 -8.86 1.56
C LEU A 255 33.18 -8.23 2.25
N PHE A 256 32.74 -7.05 1.82
CA PHE A 256 31.64 -6.31 2.45
C PHE A 256 30.26 -6.68 1.89
N SER A 257 30.10 -7.90 1.38
CA SER A 257 28.83 -8.42 0.87
C SER A 257 28.39 -9.65 1.66
N PRO A 258 27.17 -9.66 2.24
CA PRO A 258 26.63 -10.83 2.91
C PRO A 258 26.26 -11.95 1.91
N ASN A 259 26.41 -11.70 0.60
CA ASN A 259 26.17 -12.66 -0.47
C ASN A 259 27.47 -13.16 -1.11
N SER A 260 28.63 -12.90 -0.51
CA SER A 260 29.94 -13.19 -1.12
C SER A 260 30.99 -13.61 -0.07
N ALA A 261 32.26 -13.32 -0.31
CA ALA A 261 33.40 -13.90 0.41
C ALA A 261 33.43 -13.58 1.93
N GLY A 262 32.88 -12.44 2.35
CA GLY A 262 32.86 -12.07 3.77
C GLY A 262 31.62 -12.52 4.54
N ALA A 263 30.71 -13.25 3.90
CA ALA A 263 29.50 -13.75 4.55
C ALA A 263 29.83 -14.76 5.65
N CYS A 264 29.06 -14.73 6.74
CA CYS A 264 29.14 -15.74 7.79
C CYS A 264 28.83 -17.13 7.20
N PRO A 265 29.74 -18.12 7.33
CA PRO A 265 29.57 -19.43 6.71
C PRO A 265 28.43 -20.24 7.35
N ASN A 266 28.16 -20.03 8.65
CA ASN A 266 27.13 -20.78 9.38
C ASN A 266 25.72 -20.50 8.84
N CYS A 267 25.36 -19.22 8.70
CA CYS A 267 24.06 -18.81 8.18
C CYS A 267 24.07 -18.49 6.68
N ASN A 268 25.20 -18.68 5.99
CA ASN A 268 25.43 -18.25 4.61
C ASN A 268 25.05 -16.76 4.36
N GLY A 269 25.36 -15.91 5.34
CA GLY A 269 25.04 -14.47 5.30
C GLY A 269 23.57 -14.09 5.53
N ASN A 270 22.68 -15.02 5.88
CA ASN A 270 21.29 -14.68 6.23
C ASN A 270 21.17 -13.93 7.57
N GLY A 271 22.08 -14.19 8.52
CA GLY A 271 22.00 -13.72 9.92
C GLY A 271 21.03 -14.53 10.78
N VAL A 272 20.21 -15.38 10.16
CA VAL A 272 19.27 -16.28 10.82
C VAL A 272 19.41 -17.69 10.26
N ILE A 273 19.03 -18.69 11.06
CA ILE A 273 18.89 -20.08 10.66
C ILE A 273 17.40 -20.38 10.52
N TYR A 274 17.00 -20.89 9.35
CA TYR A 274 15.61 -21.25 9.07
C TYR A 274 15.40 -22.73 9.35
N MET A 275 14.35 -23.04 10.09
CA MET A 275 13.90 -24.40 10.35
C MET A 275 12.54 -24.60 9.68
N ASP A 276 12.47 -25.58 8.78
CA ASP A 276 11.22 -26.00 8.18
C ASP A 276 10.50 -26.95 9.14
N LEU A 277 9.26 -26.61 9.50
CA LEU A 277 8.42 -27.41 10.41
C LEU A 277 7.36 -28.22 9.65
N ALA A 278 7.54 -28.41 8.33
CA ALA A 278 6.70 -29.20 7.43
C ALA A 278 5.24 -28.73 7.33
N MET A 279 4.43 -28.96 8.37
CA MET A 279 3.00 -28.64 8.40
C MET A 279 2.70 -27.29 9.08
N MET A 280 3.68 -26.68 9.73
CA MET A 280 3.57 -25.37 10.39
C MET A 280 4.40 -24.32 9.64
N ALA A 281 4.08 -23.03 9.85
CA ALA A 281 4.92 -21.95 9.37
C ALA A 281 6.36 -22.13 9.91
N GLY A 282 7.34 -22.16 9.01
CA GLY A 282 8.75 -22.31 9.38
C GLY A 282 9.19 -21.20 10.33
N VAL A 283 10.05 -21.53 11.29
CA VAL A 283 10.54 -20.59 12.30
C VAL A 283 11.99 -20.23 11.98
N SER A 284 12.38 -18.99 12.25
CA SER A 284 13.76 -18.53 12.14
C SER A 284 14.34 -18.18 13.50
N THR A 285 15.56 -18.62 13.77
CA THR A 285 16.34 -18.21 14.95
C THR A 285 17.54 -17.37 14.53
N ILE A 286 17.99 -16.46 15.41
CA ILE A 286 19.20 -15.67 15.16
C ILE A 286 20.40 -16.61 15.08
N CYS A 287 21.29 -16.40 14.11
CA CYS A 287 22.52 -17.17 13.99
C CYS A 287 23.42 -16.93 15.20
N GLU A 288 23.72 -17.98 15.96
CA GLU A 288 24.56 -17.89 17.16
C GLU A 288 26.01 -17.51 16.87
N VAL A 289 26.51 -17.80 15.67
CA VAL A 289 27.92 -17.57 15.30
C VAL A 289 28.20 -16.10 14.97
N CYS A 290 27.30 -15.45 14.24
CA CYS A 290 27.46 -14.05 13.86
C CYS A 290 26.52 -13.12 14.62
N GLU A 291 25.69 -13.64 15.52
CA GLU A 291 24.71 -12.89 16.31
C GLU A 291 23.81 -11.99 15.43
N GLY A 292 23.45 -12.49 14.25
CA GLY A 292 22.66 -11.72 13.28
C GLY A 292 23.43 -10.72 12.41
N LYS A 293 24.73 -10.50 12.65
CA LYS A 293 25.56 -9.53 11.91
C LYS A 293 25.84 -9.91 10.45
N ARG A 294 25.64 -11.18 10.07
CA ARG A 294 25.78 -11.72 8.70
C ARG A 294 27.19 -11.84 8.12
N PHE A 295 28.21 -11.30 8.78
CA PHE A 295 29.60 -11.35 8.32
C PHE A 295 30.49 -12.24 9.19
N GLN A 296 31.66 -12.56 8.68
CA GLN A 296 32.76 -13.17 9.44
C GLN A 296 33.40 -12.15 10.38
N ALA A 297 34.00 -12.61 11.48
CA ALA A 297 34.57 -11.74 12.51
C ALA A 297 35.69 -10.84 11.95
N GLU A 298 36.53 -11.37 11.05
CA GLU A 298 37.64 -10.66 10.42
C GLU A 298 37.15 -9.51 9.51
N VAL A 299 35.93 -9.60 8.99
CA VAL A 299 35.34 -8.54 8.17
C VAL A 299 34.87 -7.37 9.02
N LEU A 300 34.47 -7.65 10.26
CA LEU A 300 33.96 -6.64 11.21
C LEU A 300 35.09 -5.80 11.83
N GLU A 301 36.35 -6.21 11.69
CA GLU A 301 37.51 -5.39 12.10
C GLU A 301 37.75 -4.18 11.18
N TYR A 302 37.26 -4.23 9.94
CA TYR A 302 37.37 -3.14 8.99
C TYR A 302 36.29 -2.08 9.25
N THR A 303 36.72 -0.84 9.41
CA THR A 303 35.83 0.26 9.77
C THR A 303 35.78 1.34 8.69
N LEU A 304 34.67 2.07 8.67
CA LEU A 304 34.45 3.28 7.89
C LEU A 304 33.97 4.34 8.88
N ASN A 305 34.79 5.38 9.11
CA ASN A 305 34.51 6.42 10.12
C ASN A 305 34.18 5.85 11.51
N GLY A 306 34.94 4.84 11.94
CA GLY A 306 34.79 4.21 13.26
C GLY A 306 33.63 3.20 13.38
N LYS A 307 32.93 2.89 12.29
CA LYS A 307 31.85 1.89 12.27
C LYS A 307 32.14 0.73 11.34
N ASP A 308 31.78 -0.48 11.75
CA ASP A 308 31.87 -1.66 10.88
C ASP A 308 30.70 -1.74 9.89
N ILE A 309 30.78 -2.67 8.93
CA ILE A 309 29.76 -2.82 7.88
C ILE A 309 28.40 -3.27 8.43
N SER A 310 28.37 -4.03 9.53
CA SER A 310 27.13 -4.47 10.17
C SER A 310 26.44 -3.31 10.87
N GLU A 311 27.18 -2.42 11.52
CA GLU A 311 26.66 -1.20 12.11
C GLU A 311 26.09 -0.25 11.05
N VAL A 312 26.77 -0.07 9.92
CA VAL A 312 26.26 0.74 8.81
C VAL A 312 24.99 0.14 8.21
N LEU A 313 24.89 -1.19 8.11
CA LEU A 313 23.67 -1.85 7.66
C LEU A 313 22.55 -1.85 8.70
N ALA A 314 22.86 -1.61 9.97
CA ALA A 314 21.87 -1.48 11.04
C ALA A 314 21.25 -0.07 11.11
N MET A 315 21.89 0.94 10.52
CA MET A 315 21.37 2.30 10.44
C MET A 315 20.02 2.34 9.71
N SER A 316 19.15 3.22 10.18
CA SER A 316 18.00 3.70 9.41
C SER A 316 18.45 4.44 8.15
N ALA A 317 17.56 4.54 7.15
CA ALA A 317 17.86 5.29 5.93
C ALA A 317 18.16 6.78 6.23
N THR A 318 17.49 7.39 7.20
CA THR A 318 17.76 8.77 7.65
C THR A 318 19.15 8.92 8.26
N GLU A 319 19.55 8.03 9.17
CA GLU A 319 20.89 8.07 9.77
C GLU A 319 21.98 7.86 8.72
N ALA A 320 21.77 6.91 7.81
CA ALA A 320 22.70 6.64 6.73
C ALA A 320 22.79 7.81 5.73
N GLU A 321 21.66 8.48 5.45
CA GLU A 321 21.61 9.66 4.58
C GLU A 321 22.56 10.75 5.10
N ALA A 322 22.46 11.06 6.39
CA ALA A 322 23.33 11.99 7.08
C ALA A 322 24.79 11.49 7.13
N PHE A 323 25.00 10.20 7.39
CA PHE A 323 26.33 9.60 7.45
C PHE A 323 27.11 9.71 6.13
N PHE A 324 26.43 9.63 4.98
CA PHE A 324 27.06 9.70 3.65
C PHE A 324 26.99 11.10 2.99
N ALA A 325 26.38 12.10 3.65
CA ALA A 325 26.17 13.44 3.11
C ALA A 325 27.47 14.25 2.95
N ASP A 326 28.34 14.22 3.96
CA ASP A 326 29.54 15.06 4.00
C ASP A 326 30.78 14.38 4.62
N GLY A 327 31.94 15.05 4.56
CA GLY A 327 33.19 14.61 5.16
C GLY A 327 33.97 13.57 4.35
N ALA A 328 34.94 12.90 5.01
CA ALA A 328 35.85 11.95 4.38
C ALA A 328 35.15 10.68 3.83
N VAL A 329 33.95 10.40 4.31
CA VAL A 329 33.12 9.25 3.89
C VAL A 329 32.03 9.61 2.90
N LYS A 330 32.00 10.86 2.43
CA LYS A 330 31.04 11.34 1.45
C LYS A 330 30.95 10.41 0.23
N LYS A 331 29.74 9.93 -0.04
CA LYS A 331 29.44 9.11 -1.22
C LYS A 331 28.18 9.63 -1.89
N PRO A 332 28.32 10.50 -2.90
CA PRO A 332 27.17 11.11 -3.58
C PRO A 332 26.19 10.09 -4.16
N ALA A 333 26.69 8.96 -4.67
CA ALA A 333 25.84 7.89 -5.18
C ALA A 333 25.00 7.20 -4.09
N ALA A 334 25.57 6.98 -2.90
CA ALA A 334 24.84 6.41 -1.76
C ALA A 334 23.84 7.42 -1.21
N HIS A 335 24.30 8.65 -0.96
CA HIS A 335 23.47 9.74 -0.46
C HIS A 335 22.26 9.98 -1.36
N ALA A 336 22.42 10.05 -2.68
CA ALA A 336 21.29 10.24 -3.60
C ALA A 336 20.25 9.09 -3.56
N ILE A 337 20.65 7.84 -3.27
CA ILE A 337 19.68 6.74 -3.09
C ILE A 337 18.97 6.89 -1.75
N LEU A 338 19.71 7.23 -0.69
CA LEU A 338 19.18 7.42 0.65
C LEU A 338 18.19 8.60 0.71
N THR A 339 18.51 9.74 0.10
CA THR A 339 17.59 10.88 -0.03
C THR A 339 16.28 10.44 -0.69
N ARG A 340 16.34 9.67 -1.78
CA ARG A 340 15.11 9.14 -2.42
C ARG A 340 14.33 8.20 -1.51
N MET A 341 14.99 7.37 -0.71
CA MET A 341 14.31 6.51 0.28
C MET A 341 13.63 7.36 1.37
N VAL A 342 14.28 8.41 1.85
CA VAL A 342 13.70 9.36 2.81
C VAL A 342 12.53 10.12 2.20
N ASP A 343 12.65 10.59 0.96
CA ASP A 343 11.61 11.33 0.22
C ASP A 343 10.32 10.54 0.02
N VAL A 344 10.41 9.20 -0.10
CA VAL A 344 9.24 8.31 -0.18
C VAL A 344 8.73 7.86 1.20
N GLY A 345 9.27 8.40 2.30
CA GLY A 345 8.84 8.08 3.66
C GLY A 345 9.41 6.78 4.23
N LEU A 346 10.54 6.28 3.70
CA LEU A 346 11.22 5.07 4.19
C LEU A 346 12.44 5.37 5.08
N GLY A 347 12.47 6.57 5.68
CA GLY A 347 13.57 7.03 6.53
C GLY A 347 13.88 6.09 7.70
N TYR A 348 12.86 5.47 8.29
CA TYR A 348 12.98 4.58 9.44
C TYR A 348 13.47 3.16 9.10
N LEU A 349 13.47 2.76 7.82
CA LEU A 349 13.88 1.40 7.45
C LEU A 349 15.37 1.19 7.68
N ARG A 350 15.72 0.10 8.36
CA ARG A 350 17.12 -0.31 8.48
C ARG A 350 17.63 -0.87 7.15
N LEU A 351 18.81 -0.45 6.72
CA LEU A 351 19.37 -0.79 5.42
C LEU A 351 19.53 -2.31 5.20
N GLY A 352 19.86 -3.03 6.27
CA GLY A 352 20.10 -4.46 6.29
C GLY A 352 18.89 -5.32 6.66
N GLN A 353 17.72 -4.75 7.00
CA GLN A 353 16.59 -5.58 7.43
C GLN A 353 16.07 -6.48 6.28
N PRO A 354 15.61 -7.71 6.55
CA PRO A 354 15.14 -8.61 5.50
C PRO A 354 13.95 -8.02 4.73
N LEU A 355 13.89 -8.15 3.40
CA LEU A 355 12.73 -7.68 2.63
C LEU A 355 11.42 -8.38 3.01
N THR A 356 11.48 -9.57 3.60
CA THR A 356 10.31 -10.32 4.05
C THR A 356 9.60 -9.68 5.24
N THR A 357 10.27 -8.78 5.97
CA THR A 357 9.66 -8.05 7.08
C THR A 357 8.98 -6.76 6.64
N LEU A 358 9.10 -6.38 5.35
CA LEU A 358 8.46 -5.20 4.82
C LEU A 358 6.98 -5.47 4.51
N SER A 359 6.12 -4.54 4.93
CA SER A 359 4.74 -4.37 4.49
C SER A 359 4.64 -4.18 2.96
N GLY A 360 3.42 -4.31 2.43
CA GLY A 360 3.15 -4.05 1.01
C GLY A 360 3.51 -2.62 0.60
N GLY A 361 3.09 -1.63 1.40
CA GLY A 361 3.38 -0.21 1.16
C GLY A 361 4.86 0.13 1.25
N GLU A 362 5.64 -0.46 2.17
CA GLU A 362 7.10 -0.26 2.22
C GLU A 362 7.79 -0.81 0.98
N ARG A 363 7.37 -1.99 0.50
CA ARG A 363 7.91 -2.59 -0.73
C ARG A 363 7.63 -1.73 -1.96
N GLN A 364 6.41 -1.20 -2.05
CA GLN A 364 6.00 -0.32 -3.13
C GLN A 364 6.83 0.96 -3.14
N ARG A 365 6.95 1.64 -1.99
CA ARG A 365 7.76 2.85 -1.84
C ARG A 365 9.24 2.60 -2.15
N LEU A 366 9.78 1.45 -1.78
CA LEU A 366 11.16 1.09 -2.10
C LEU A 366 11.37 0.92 -3.61
N LYS A 367 10.42 0.30 -4.33
CA LYS A 367 10.43 0.25 -5.80
C LYS A 367 10.37 1.66 -6.40
N LEU A 368 9.53 2.54 -5.86
CA LEU A 368 9.43 3.93 -6.32
C LEU A 368 10.77 4.66 -6.20
N ALA A 369 11.41 4.61 -5.03
CA ALA A 369 12.69 5.27 -4.77
C ALA A 369 13.81 4.87 -5.76
N ILE A 370 13.78 3.62 -6.24
CA ILE A 370 14.75 3.11 -7.22
C ILE A 370 14.49 3.73 -8.60
N HIS A 371 13.23 3.75 -9.04
CA HIS A 371 12.85 4.22 -10.37
C HIS A 371 12.87 5.75 -10.49
N MET A 372 12.78 6.47 -9.37
CA MET A 372 12.93 7.93 -9.32
C MET A 372 14.29 8.42 -9.89
N ALA A 373 15.31 7.56 -9.96
CA ALA A 373 16.61 7.91 -10.54
C ALA A 373 16.61 8.06 -12.07
N GLN A 374 15.61 7.51 -12.77
CA GLN A 374 15.55 7.48 -14.23
C GLN A 374 15.10 8.86 -14.77
N LYS A 375 15.63 9.27 -15.94
CA LYS A 375 15.23 10.54 -16.59
C LYS A 375 13.97 10.33 -17.45
N GLY A 376 13.01 11.25 -17.35
CA GLY A 376 11.72 11.16 -18.05
C GLY A 376 10.88 9.95 -17.60
N GLY A 377 9.73 9.74 -18.24
CA GLY A 377 8.92 8.53 -18.09
C GLY A 377 7.50 8.75 -17.56
N VAL A 378 6.68 7.72 -17.77
CA VAL A 378 5.33 7.59 -17.24
C VAL A 378 5.38 6.63 -16.06
N TYR A 379 4.92 7.08 -14.90
CA TYR A 379 4.84 6.27 -13.69
C TYR A 379 3.39 5.87 -13.46
N VAL A 380 3.16 4.59 -13.19
CA VAL A 380 1.89 4.07 -12.71
C VAL A 380 2.06 3.62 -11.27
N LEU A 381 1.30 4.19 -10.35
CA LEU A 381 1.31 3.84 -8.94
C LEU A 381 -0.02 3.19 -8.59
N ASP A 382 0.00 1.96 -8.10
CA ASP A 382 -1.21 1.21 -7.76
C ASP A 382 -1.50 1.28 -6.25
N GLU A 383 -2.48 2.07 -5.86
CA GLU A 383 -2.85 2.35 -4.47
C GLU A 383 -1.65 2.76 -3.57
N PRO A 384 -0.92 3.86 -3.89
CA PRO A 384 0.26 4.27 -3.13
C PRO A 384 -0.03 4.73 -1.70
N THR A 385 -1.30 4.92 -1.34
CA THR A 385 -1.76 5.31 0.00
C THR A 385 -2.03 4.11 0.92
N THR A 386 -1.95 2.87 0.44
CA THR A 386 -2.19 1.69 1.29
C THR A 386 -1.18 1.62 2.44
N GLY A 387 -1.66 1.41 3.66
CA GLY A 387 -0.83 1.36 4.86
C GLY A 387 -0.09 2.67 5.18
N LEU A 388 -0.56 3.80 4.66
CA LEU A 388 -0.06 5.12 5.07
C LEU A 388 -0.94 5.72 6.16
N HIS A 389 -0.27 6.31 7.15
CA HIS A 389 -0.91 7.12 8.17
C HIS A 389 -1.38 8.46 7.57
N LEU A 390 -2.37 9.10 8.20
CA LEU A 390 -2.96 10.37 7.75
C LEU A 390 -1.91 11.48 7.59
N ALA A 391 -0.99 11.58 8.56
CA ALA A 391 0.13 12.51 8.54
C ALA A 391 1.11 12.31 7.36
N ASP A 392 1.13 11.12 6.75
CA ASP A 392 2.02 10.81 5.63
C ASP A 392 1.36 11.09 4.26
N VAL A 393 0.04 11.30 4.23
CA VAL A 393 -0.69 11.57 2.98
C VAL A 393 -0.19 12.87 2.35
N GLU A 394 0.00 13.94 3.12
CA GLU A 394 0.51 15.21 2.59
C GLU A 394 1.92 15.07 1.99
N HIS A 395 2.79 14.30 2.65
CA HIS A 395 4.13 14.00 2.13
C HIS A 395 4.07 13.24 0.81
N LEU A 396 3.15 12.27 0.68
CA LEU A 396 2.91 11.56 -0.57
C LEU A 396 2.41 12.52 -1.66
N LEU A 397 1.43 13.37 -1.37
CA LEU A 397 0.90 14.34 -2.35
C LEU A 397 2.00 15.29 -2.85
N ALA A 398 2.83 15.81 -1.93
CA ALA A 398 3.98 16.65 -2.27
C ALA A 398 5.02 15.89 -3.11
N LEU A 399 5.25 14.60 -2.82
CA LEU A 399 6.10 13.74 -3.64
C LEU A 399 5.54 13.60 -5.07
N LEU A 400 4.24 13.34 -5.23
CA LEU A 400 3.60 13.22 -6.54
C LEU A 400 3.77 14.51 -7.36
N ASP A 401 3.57 15.68 -6.74
CA ASP A 401 3.81 16.97 -7.41
C ASP A 401 5.28 17.13 -7.83
N ARG A 402 6.23 16.83 -6.94
CA ARG A 402 7.67 16.91 -7.30
C ARG A 402 8.03 16.00 -8.47
N LEU A 403 7.40 14.83 -8.59
CA LEU A 403 7.61 13.95 -9.75
C LEU A 403 7.08 14.60 -11.02
N VAL A 404 5.88 15.16 -10.99
CA VAL A 404 5.28 15.84 -12.15
C VAL A 404 6.11 17.08 -12.53
N ASP A 405 6.49 17.90 -11.56
CA ASP A 405 7.28 19.13 -11.76
C ASP A 405 8.70 18.83 -12.28
N ALA A 406 9.24 17.63 -12.00
CA ALA A 406 10.47 17.12 -12.60
C ALA A 406 10.30 16.65 -14.07
N GLY A 407 9.11 16.85 -14.65
CA GLY A 407 8.77 16.51 -16.04
C GLY A 407 8.33 15.06 -16.22
N LYS A 408 7.83 14.39 -15.17
CA LYS A 408 7.26 13.03 -15.28
C LYS A 408 5.75 13.11 -15.50
N SER A 409 5.18 12.05 -16.09
CA SER A 409 3.74 11.83 -16.06
C SER A 409 3.43 10.83 -14.95
N VAL A 410 2.49 11.13 -14.07
CA VAL A 410 2.16 10.26 -12.94
C VAL A 410 0.70 9.85 -13.05
N ILE A 411 0.48 8.56 -13.19
CA ILE A 411 -0.82 7.92 -13.23
C ILE A 411 -0.99 7.16 -11.91
N VAL A 412 -2.06 7.42 -11.18
CA VAL A 412 -2.32 6.75 -9.90
C VAL A 412 -3.64 6.01 -9.96
N ILE A 413 -3.65 4.72 -9.64
CA ILE A 413 -4.87 3.95 -9.42
C ILE A 413 -5.24 4.10 -7.96
N GLU A 414 -6.42 4.66 -7.66
CA GLU A 414 -6.66 5.12 -6.30
C GLU A 414 -8.15 5.31 -5.93
N HIS A 415 -8.44 5.21 -4.61
CA HIS A 415 -9.75 5.31 -3.97
C HIS A 415 -9.82 6.30 -2.78
N HIS A 416 -8.68 6.72 -2.25
CA HIS A 416 -8.45 7.81 -1.30
C HIS A 416 -8.77 9.20 -1.89
N GLN A 417 -9.77 9.84 -1.29
CA GLN A 417 -10.32 11.12 -1.76
C GLN A 417 -9.30 12.26 -1.75
N ALA A 418 -8.32 12.24 -0.84
CA ALA A 418 -7.21 13.20 -0.84
C ALA A 418 -6.41 13.20 -2.15
N VAL A 419 -6.09 12.02 -2.69
CA VAL A 419 -5.33 11.89 -3.95
C VAL A 419 -6.20 12.34 -5.13
N MET A 420 -7.50 12.01 -5.11
CA MET A 420 -8.45 12.48 -6.12
C MET A 420 -8.59 14.00 -6.14
N ALA A 421 -8.75 14.62 -4.96
CA ALA A 421 -8.87 16.07 -4.83
C ALA A 421 -7.61 16.80 -5.32
N HIS A 422 -6.45 16.18 -5.11
CA HIS A 422 -5.15 16.69 -5.51
C HIS A 422 -4.78 16.42 -6.97
N ALA A 423 -5.58 15.64 -7.70
CA ALA A 423 -5.28 15.28 -9.08
C ALA A 423 -5.37 16.51 -10.02
N ASP A 424 -4.66 16.44 -11.15
CA ASP A 424 -4.87 17.39 -12.26
C ASP A 424 -5.99 16.89 -13.19
N TRP A 425 -6.13 15.56 -13.31
CA TRP A 425 -7.16 14.89 -14.11
C TRP A 425 -7.67 13.61 -13.43
N ILE A 426 -8.95 13.29 -13.61
CA ILE A 426 -9.59 12.08 -13.11
C ILE A 426 -10.23 11.32 -14.27
N ILE A 427 -10.02 10.01 -14.29
CA ILE A 427 -10.75 9.05 -15.12
C ILE A 427 -11.49 8.11 -14.14
N ASP A 428 -12.82 8.18 -14.13
CA ASP A 428 -13.67 7.38 -13.25
C ASP A 428 -14.24 6.18 -14.01
N LEU A 429 -14.02 4.97 -13.49
CA LEU A 429 -14.55 3.73 -14.06
C LEU A 429 -15.77 3.24 -13.27
N GLY A 430 -16.81 2.85 -13.98
CA GLY A 430 -18.04 2.35 -13.38
C GLY A 430 -19.06 1.92 -14.43
N PRO A 431 -20.37 2.12 -14.18
CA PRO A 431 -20.98 2.70 -12.96
C PRO A 431 -20.96 1.76 -11.74
N GLY A 432 -20.75 0.47 -11.94
CA GLY A 432 -20.69 -0.55 -10.88
C GLY A 432 -19.43 -1.40 -10.94
N ALA A 433 -19.51 -2.58 -10.33
CA ALA A 433 -18.43 -3.57 -10.24
C ALA A 433 -18.73 -4.80 -11.13
N GLY A 434 -17.67 -5.51 -11.56
CA GLY A 434 -17.81 -6.70 -12.38
C GLY A 434 -18.59 -6.43 -13.66
N HIS A 435 -19.66 -7.18 -13.92
CA HIS A 435 -20.42 -7.03 -15.15
C HIS A 435 -21.03 -5.62 -15.29
N ASP A 436 -21.41 -4.95 -14.21
CA ASP A 436 -21.95 -3.58 -14.22
C ASP A 436 -20.89 -2.49 -14.36
N GLY A 437 -19.61 -2.87 -14.33
CA GLY A 437 -18.48 -1.96 -14.52
C GLY A 437 -17.97 -1.90 -15.97
N GLY A 438 -16.69 -1.53 -16.09
CA GLY A 438 -15.94 -1.63 -17.32
C GLY A 438 -16.19 -0.51 -18.34
N ARG A 439 -16.71 0.63 -17.90
CA ARG A 439 -16.89 1.84 -18.72
C ARG A 439 -16.25 3.04 -18.04
N VAL A 440 -15.77 3.99 -18.83
CA VAL A 440 -15.44 5.33 -18.34
C VAL A 440 -16.76 6.08 -18.14
N VAL A 441 -17.04 6.49 -16.90
CA VAL A 441 -18.26 7.22 -16.53
C VAL A 441 -18.02 8.71 -16.36
N PHE A 442 -16.76 9.12 -16.15
CA PHE A 442 -16.35 10.52 -16.11
C PHE A 442 -14.89 10.66 -16.54
N GLU A 443 -14.59 11.77 -17.22
CA GLU A 443 -13.24 12.20 -17.56
C GLU A 443 -13.16 13.73 -17.43
N GLY A 444 -12.21 14.24 -16.65
CA GLY A 444 -12.06 15.69 -16.45
C GLY A 444 -11.31 16.07 -15.19
N THR A 445 -11.42 17.33 -14.79
CA THR A 445 -10.78 17.84 -13.57
C THR A 445 -11.56 17.43 -12.31
N PRO A 446 -10.91 17.35 -11.13
CA PRO A 446 -11.60 17.08 -9.87
C PRO A 446 -12.73 18.09 -9.57
N ALA A 447 -12.54 19.36 -9.91
CA ALA A 447 -13.56 20.39 -9.73
C ALA A 447 -14.82 20.14 -10.58
N ALA A 448 -14.64 19.67 -11.83
CA ALA A 448 -15.77 19.30 -12.69
C ALA A 448 -16.52 18.08 -12.13
N LEU A 449 -15.80 17.06 -11.63
CA LEU A 449 -16.41 15.89 -11.01
C LEU A 449 -17.25 16.25 -9.77
N VAL A 450 -16.72 17.11 -8.91
CA VAL A 450 -17.40 17.59 -7.69
C VAL A 450 -18.62 18.47 -8.00
N ALA A 451 -18.56 19.25 -9.07
CA ALA A 451 -19.67 20.10 -9.50
C ALA A 451 -20.83 19.29 -10.10
N ASP A 452 -20.51 18.29 -10.92
CA ASP A 452 -21.49 17.47 -11.61
C ASP A 452 -22.18 16.44 -10.68
N ARG A 453 -21.41 15.79 -9.80
CA ARG A 453 -21.92 14.76 -8.86
C ARG A 453 -22.73 13.65 -9.54
N SER A 454 -22.44 13.37 -10.81
CA SER A 454 -23.17 12.38 -11.61
C SER A 454 -22.73 10.94 -11.32
N THR A 455 -21.59 10.75 -10.67
CA THR A 455 -21.05 9.43 -10.30
C THR A 455 -20.95 9.28 -8.78
N LEU A 456 -20.95 8.03 -8.29
CA LEU A 456 -20.72 7.74 -6.87
C LEU A 456 -19.42 8.37 -6.37
N THR A 457 -18.35 8.30 -7.17
CA THR A 457 -17.08 8.95 -6.87
C THR A 457 -17.25 10.46 -6.69
N GLY A 458 -17.97 11.13 -7.60
CA GLY A 458 -18.24 12.56 -7.53
C GLY A 458 -19.07 12.98 -6.31
N GLU A 459 -20.10 12.21 -5.95
CA GLU A 459 -20.90 12.45 -4.74
C GLU A 459 -20.06 12.34 -3.46
N HIS A 460 -19.22 11.31 -3.37
CA HIS A 460 -18.35 11.09 -2.22
C HIS A 460 -17.26 12.16 -2.14
N LEU A 461 -16.57 12.45 -3.25
CA LEU A 461 -15.54 13.50 -3.30
C LEU A 461 -16.11 14.87 -2.95
N ALA A 462 -17.31 15.20 -3.43
CA ALA A 462 -17.99 16.45 -3.09
C ALA A 462 -18.28 16.57 -1.58
N ARG A 463 -18.69 15.49 -0.91
CA ARG A 463 -18.87 15.48 0.55
C ARG A 463 -17.55 15.66 1.29
N TYR A 464 -16.50 14.99 0.82
CA TYR A 464 -15.16 15.08 1.42
C TYR A 464 -14.61 16.51 1.42
N VAL A 465 -14.67 17.19 0.27
CA VAL A 465 -14.14 18.58 0.15
C VAL A 465 -15.07 19.64 0.75
N ALA A 466 -16.37 19.36 0.90
CA ALA A 466 -17.33 20.29 1.53
C ALA A 466 -17.21 20.33 3.06
N ALA A 467 -16.73 19.25 3.69
CA ALA A 467 -16.49 19.23 5.13
C ALA A 467 -15.45 20.26 5.57
N THR A 468 -14.55 20.66 4.66
CA THR A 468 -13.48 21.64 4.87
C THR A 468 -13.94 23.10 4.79
N SER A 469 -15.21 23.37 4.46
CA SER A 469 -15.74 24.74 4.33
C SER A 469 -16.12 25.42 5.65
N ARG A 470 -15.90 24.77 6.80
CA ARG A 470 -16.08 25.39 8.13
C ARG A 470 -14.73 25.86 8.65
N ALA A 471 -14.35 27.07 8.21
CA ALA A 471 -13.37 27.91 8.90
C ALA A 471 -14.03 28.70 10.03
#